data_AF-A0A392PFF0-F1
#
_entry.id   AF-A0A392PFF0-F1
#
_cell.length_a   1.000
_cell.length_b   1.000
_cell.length_c   1.000
_cell.angle_alpha   90.00
_cell.angle_beta   90.00
_cell.angle_gamma   90.00
#
_symmetry.space_group_name_H-M   'P 1'
#
loop_
_entity.id
_entity.type
_entity.pdbx_description
1 polymer ?
#
loop_
_entity_poly.entity_id
_entity_poly.type
_entity_poly.pdbx_seq_one_letter_code
_entity_poly.pdbx_strand_id
1 'polypeptide(L)'
;MEESNDVLLEAQLALVDGVVDYRGQPAIRSKSGYWRSAWFIIGVEMAERVSYYGIQGNLISYLTGPLKQSTATAAENVNIWSGTVFLLPLLGTRIVNNISYASFHHQI
;
A
#
# COMPACT_ATOMS: atom_id res chain seq x y z
N MET A 1 36.57 -24.49 -16.73
CA MET A 1 35.35 -24.18 -17.51
C MET A 1 34.09 -24.51 -16.70
N GLU A 2 34.13 -25.55 -15.88
CA GLU A 2 33.05 -25.94 -14.94
C GLU A 2 32.86 -24.91 -13.79
N GLU A 3 33.96 -24.48 -13.16
CA GLU A 3 33.95 -23.50 -12.06
C GLU A 3 33.30 -22.14 -12.41
N SER A 4 33.38 -21.70 -13.68
CA SER A 4 32.73 -20.46 -14.12
C SER A 4 31.22 -20.60 -14.24
N ASN A 5 30.69 -21.77 -14.58
CA ASN A 5 29.25 -22.00 -14.71
C ASN A 5 28.59 -22.10 -13.33
N ASP A 6 29.30 -22.68 -12.35
CA ASP A 6 28.83 -22.77 -10.97
C ASP A 6 28.69 -21.39 -10.32
N VAL A 7 29.66 -20.49 -10.53
CA VAL A 7 29.59 -19.11 -10.02
C VAL A 7 28.41 -18.33 -10.63
N LEU A 8 28.13 -18.52 -11.92
CA LEU A 8 26.98 -17.89 -12.56
C LEU A 8 25.65 -18.49 -12.11
N LEU A 9 25.62 -19.79 -11.79
CA LEU A 9 24.43 -20.45 -11.27
C LEU A 9 24.11 -19.95 -9.85
N GLU A 10 25.10 -19.85 -8.97
CA GLU A 10 24.96 -19.29 -7.62
C GLU A 10 24.48 -17.84 -7.64
N ALA A 11 25.04 -17.02 -8.56
CA ALA A 11 24.62 -15.64 -8.73
C ALA A 11 23.16 -15.53 -9.20
N GLN A 12 22.72 -16.40 -10.12
CA GLN A 12 21.33 -16.43 -10.58
C GLN A 12 20.36 -16.94 -9.50
N LEU A 13 20.76 -17.93 -8.69
CA LEU A 13 19.97 -18.43 -7.56
C LEU A 13 19.77 -17.37 -6.46
N ALA A 14 20.73 -16.45 -6.32
CA ALA A 14 20.66 -15.35 -5.36
C ALA A 14 19.75 -14.18 -5.82
N LEU A 15 19.41 -14.11 -7.11
CA LEU A 15 18.52 -13.09 -7.67
C LEU A 15 17.07 -13.57 -7.70
N VAL A 16 16.15 -12.62 -7.61
CA VAL A 16 14.73 -12.86 -7.84
C VAL A 16 14.46 -12.58 -9.31
N ASP A 17 14.16 -13.63 -10.06
CA ASP A 17 13.95 -13.54 -11.50
C ASP A 17 12.80 -12.57 -11.84
N GLY A 18 13.04 -11.68 -12.81
CA GLY A 18 12.09 -10.66 -13.26
C GLY A 18 11.77 -9.53 -12.27
N VAL A 19 12.42 -9.43 -11.10
CA VAL A 19 12.15 -8.39 -10.10
C VAL A 19 13.35 -7.45 -9.96
N VAL A 20 13.09 -6.13 -9.99
CA VAL A 20 14.09 -5.09 -9.73
C VAL A 20 13.83 -4.39 -8.40
N ASP A 21 14.89 -3.93 -7.75
CA ASP A 21 14.79 -3.11 -6.54
C ASP A 21 14.33 -1.68 -6.86
N TYR A 22 14.13 -0.87 -5.83
CA TYR A 22 13.72 0.54 -5.97
C TYR A 22 14.79 1.43 -6.64
N ARG A 23 15.98 0.90 -6.94
CA ARG A 23 17.08 1.54 -7.67
C ARG A 23 17.22 1.01 -9.10
N GLY A 24 16.31 0.13 -9.55
CA GLY A 24 16.33 -0.47 -10.88
C GLY A 24 17.38 -1.57 -11.07
N GLN A 25 17.97 -2.10 -9.99
CA GLN A 25 18.93 -3.20 -10.05
C GLN A 25 18.21 -4.56 -9.83
N PRO A 26 18.73 -5.68 -10.36
CA PRO A 26 18.16 -7.00 -10.10
C PRO A 26 18.00 -7.27 -8.60
N ALA A 27 16.80 -7.64 -8.17
CA ALA A 27 16.48 -7.79 -6.76
C ALA A 27 17.20 -9.01 -6.17
N ILE A 28 18.04 -8.78 -5.17
CA ILE A 28 18.73 -9.86 -4.47
C ILE A 28 17.76 -10.48 -3.46
N ARG A 29 17.56 -11.79 -3.55
CA ARG A 29 16.64 -12.56 -2.69
C ARG A 29 16.98 -12.44 -1.21
N SER A 30 18.26 -12.24 -0.87
CA SER A 30 18.77 -12.05 0.49
C SER A 30 18.62 -10.63 1.06
N LYS A 31 18.27 -9.64 0.23
CA LYS A 31 18.14 -8.22 0.63
C LYS A 31 16.76 -7.62 0.36
N SER A 32 16.01 -8.16 -0.59
CA SER A 32 14.68 -7.67 -0.96
C SER A 32 13.57 -8.36 -0.15
N GLY A 33 12.56 -7.61 0.30
CA GLY A 33 11.30 -8.18 0.83
C GLY A 33 11.34 -8.82 2.23
N TYR A 34 12.26 -8.43 3.11
CA TYR A 34 12.43 -9.05 4.43
C TYR A 34 11.47 -8.55 5.53
N TRP A 35 11.55 -9.21 6.69
CA TRP A 35 10.87 -8.87 7.95
C TRP A 35 10.81 -7.37 8.29
N ARG A 36 11.82 -6.56 7.92
CA ARG A 36 11.77 -5.10 8.13
C ARG A 36 10.66 -4.43 7.32
N SER A 37 10.49 -4.83 6.07
CA SER A 37 9.38 -4.35 5.23
C SER A 37 8.04 -4.85 5.77
N ALA A 38 7.97 -6.10 6.25
CA ALA A 38 6.77 -6.63 6.88
C ALA A 38 6.37 -5.84 8.13
N TRP A 39 7.32 -5.53 9.02
CA TRP A 39 7.06 -4.69 10.19
C TRP A 39 6.59 -3.29 9.82
N PHE A 40 7.16 -2.70 8.76
CA PHE A 40 6.72 -1.40 8.27
C PHE A 40 5.27 -1.44 7.78
N ILE A 41 4.92 -2.44 6.95
CA ILE A 41 3.54 -2.63 6.45
C ILE A 41 2.57 -2.83 7.62
N ILE A 42 2.91 -3.68 8.59
CA ILE A 42 2.08 -3.92 9.78
C ILE A 42 1.91 -2.62 10.58
N GLY A 43 2.97 -1.84 10.77
CA GLY A 43 2.89 -0.56 11.47
C GLY A 43 1.96 0.43 10.80
N VAL A 44 2.04 0.55 9.46
CA VAL A 44 1.15 1.40 8.66
C VAL A 44 -0.31 0.92 8.77
N GLU A 45 -0.55 -0.37 8.61
CA GLU A 45 -1.89 -0.96 8.74
C GLU A 45 -2.48 -0.70 10.13
N MET A 46 -1.70 -0.89 11.19
CA MET A 46 -2.17 -0.63 12.57
C MET A 46 -2.49 0.85 12.79
N ALA A 47 -1.68 1.77 12.28
CA ALA A 47 -1.95 3.20 12.34
C ALA A 47 -3.22 3.59 11.57
N GLU A 48 -3.45 2.98 10.41
CA GLU A 48 -4.68 3.14 9.63
C GLU A 48 -5.90 2.67 10.44
N ARG A 49 -5.84 1.46 11.01
CA ARG A 49 -6.95 0.90 11.81
C ARG A 49 -7.27 1.76 13.03
N VAL A 50 -6.26 2.20 13.77
CA VAL A 50 -6.44 3.08 14.94
C VAL A 50 -7.13 4.39 14.52
N SER A 51 -6.67 5.01 13.44
CA SER A 51 -7.24 6.26 12.93
C SER A 51 -8.68 6.07 12.45
N TYR A 52 -8.95 4.99 11.72
CA TYR A 52 -10.28 4.65 11.22
C TYR A 52 -11.29 4.50 12.36
N TYR A 53 -10.99 3.65 13.36
CA TYR A 53 -11.90 3.43 14.48
C TYR A 53 -12.02 4.66 15.38
N GLY A 54 -10.93 5.41 15.56
CA GLY A 54 -10.95 6.66 16.33
C GLY A 54 -11.87 7.72 15.73
N ILE A 55 -11.87 7.87 14.39
CA ILE A 55 -12.79 8.77 13.70
C ILE A 55 -14.20 8.20 13.72
N GLN A 56 -14.38 6.93 13.32
CA GLN A 56 -15.70 6.29 13.23
C GLN A 56 -16.48 6.37 14.55
N GLY A 57 -15.82 6.09 15.68
CA GLY A 57 -16.47 6.10 16.99
C GLY A 57 -16.91 7.49 17.47
N ASN A 58 -16.24 8.56 17.03
CA ASN A 58 -16.51 9.92 17.49
C ASN A 58 -17.31 10.77 16.49
N LEU A 59 -17.39 10.36 15.22
CA LEU A 59 -17.94 11.17 14.14
C LEU A 59 -19.42 11.49 14.33
N ILE A 60 -20.24 10.52 14.74
CA ILE A 60 -21.67 10.75 14.95
C ILE A 60 -21.93 11.75 16.08
N SER A 61 -21.17 11.66 17.17
CA SER A 61 -21.27 12.58 18.32
C SER A 61 -20.80 13.98 17.94
N TYR A 62 -19.77 14.09 17.11
CA TYR A 62 -19.29 15.36 16.58
C TYR A 62 -20.31 16.05 15.65
N LEU A 63 -20.95 15.28 14.78
CA LEU A 63 -21.95 15.80 13.84
C LEU A 63 -23.24 16.23 14.55
N THR A 64 -23.70 15.46 15.52
CA THR A 64 -24.94 15.75 16.27
C THR A 64 -24.76 16.79 17.37
N GLY A 65 -23.60 16.85 18.02
CA GLY A 65 -23.30 17.80 19.08
C GLY A 65 -22.80 19.15 18.54
N PRO A 66 -21.48 19.33 18.35
CA PRO A 66 -20.88 20.58 17.85
C PRO A 66 -21.50 21.12 16.56
N LEU A 67 -21.78 20.26 15.58
CA LEU A 67 -22.33 20.66 14.28
C LEU A 67 -23.86 20.70 14.24
N LYS A 68 -24.53 20.28 15.32
CA LYS A 68 -25.99 20.34 15.50
C LYS A 68 -26.81 19.75 14.34
N GLN A 69 -26.30 18.74 13.65
CA GLN A 69 -27.05 18.02 12.62
C GLN A 69 -28.15 17.16 13.25
N SER A 70 -29.25 16.96 12.53
CA SER A 70 -30.26 15.97 12.94
C SER A 70 -29.63 14.56 12.96
N THR A 71 -30.12 13.67 13.82
CA THR A 71 -29.60 12.29 13.89
C THR A 71 -29.67 11.57 12.54
N ALA A 72 -30.72 11.82 11.75
CA ALA A 72 -30.87 11.24 10.43
C ALA A 72 -29.78 11.73 9.45
N THR A 73 -29.57 13.05 9.38
CA THR A 73 -28.53 13.67 8.53
C THR A 73 -27.12 13.27 8.98
N ALA A 74 -26.88 13.20 10.29
CA ALA A 74 -25.59 12.78 10.83
C ALA A 74 -25.28 11.32 10.49
N ALA A 75 -26.27 10.42 10.59
CA ALA A 75 -26.11 9.01 10.21
C ALA A 75 -25.83 8.85 8.71
N GLU A 76 -26.51 9.62 7.85
CA GLU A 76 -26.22 9.66 6.42
C GLU A 76 -24.77 10.08 6.14
N ASN A 77 -24.30 11.15 6.78
CA ASN A 77 -22.92 11.63 6.62
C ASN A 77 -21.88 10.63 7.10
N VAL A 78 -22.14 9.90 8.19
CA VAL A 78 -21.26 8.81 8.66
C VAL A 78 -21.21 7.67 7.63
N ASN A 79 -22.34 7.31 7.03
CA ASN A 79 -22.40 6.28 5.99
C ASN A 79 -21.63 6.70 4.72
N ILE A 80 -21.79 7.95 4.29
CA ILE A 80 -21.04 8.51 3.14
C ILE A 80 -19.54 8.51 3.43
N TRP A 81 -19.12 8.95 4.62
CA TRP A 81 -17.72 8.93 5.03
C TRP A 81 -17.14 7.51 4.99
N SER A 82 -17.85 6.54 5.58
CA SER A 82 -17.45 5.12 5.58
C SER A 82 -17.30 4.59 4.16
N GLY A 83 -18.32 4.79 3.31
CA GLY A 83 -18.29 4.39 1.91
C GLY A 83 -17.13 5.02 1.13
N THR A 84 -16.85 6.30 1.38
CA THR A 84 -15.71 7.00 0.77
C THR A 84 -14.38 6.38 1.17
N VAL A 85 -14.18 6.08 2.46
CA VAL A 85 -12.95 5.44 2.94
C VAL A 85 -12.73 4.07 2.27
N PHE A 86 -13.79 3.27 2.10
CA PHE A 86 -13.70 1.98 1.41
C PHE A 86 -13.39 2.11 -0.10
N LEU A 87 -13.74 3.23 -0.74
CA LEU A 87 -13.48 3.49 -2.15
C LEU A 87 -12.10 4.11 -2.41
N LEU A 88 -11.47 4.76 -1.42
CA LEU A 88 -10.15 5.39 -1.56
C LEU A 88 -9.06 4.45 -2.13
N PRO A 89 -8.95 3.18 -1.72
CA PRO A 89 -7.98 2.25 -2.31
C PRO A 89 -8.15 2.08 -3.83
N LEU A 90 -9.39 2.12 -4.35
CA LEU A 90 -9.65 2.00 -5.79
C LEU A 90 -9.10 3.19 -6.57
N LEU A 91 -9.15 4.40 -6.00
CA LEU A 91 -8.54 5.58 -6.59
C LEU A 91 -7.01 5.49 -6.55
N GLY A 92 -6.46 4.98 -5.44
CA GLY A 92 -5.02 4.75 -5.29
C GLY A 92 -4.45 3.78 -6.34
N THR A 93 -5.13 2.66 -6.57
CA THR A 93 -4.70 1.69 -7.60
C THR A 93 -4.69 2.30 -9.00
N ARG A 94 -5.64 3.19 -9.33
CA ARG A 94 -5.68 3.85 -10.64
C ARG A 94 -4.44 4.72 -10.88
N ILE A 95 -3.98 5.44 -9.85
CA ILE A 95 -2.79 6.31 -9.91
C ILE A 95 -1.52 5.46 -10.04
N VAL A 96 -1.35 4.44 -9.19
CA VAL A 96 -0.19 3.53 -9.22
C VAL A 96 -0.08 2.85 -10.60
N ASN A 97 -1.20 2.36 -11.12
CA ASN A 97 -1.22 1.71 -12.43
C ASN A 97 -0.87 2.69 -13.56
N ASN A 98 -1.40 3.92 -13.54
CA ASN A 98 -1.08 4.92 -14.56
C ASN A 98 0.42 5.28 -14.60
N ILE A 99 1.06 5.40 -13.43
CA ILE A 99 2.50 5.65 -13.31
C ILE A 99 3.30 4.46 -13.87
N SER A 100 2.90 3.22 -13.57
CA SER A 100 3.55 2.03 -14.13
C SER A 100 3.40 1.92 -15.66
N TYR A 101 2.23 2.27 -16.23
CA TYR A 101 2.04 2.27 -17.69
C TYR A 101 2.89 3.34 -18.39
N ALA A 102 3.06 4.53 -17.80
CA ALA A 102 3.89 5.60 -18.36
C ALA A 102 5.38 5.24 -18.36
N SER A 103 5.88 4.58 -17.32
CA SER A 103 7.27 4.11 -17.25
C SER A 103 7.56 2.94 -18.19
N PHE A 104 6.58 2.09 -18.50
CA PHE A 104 6.75 0.96 -19.43
C PHE A 104 6.87 1.43 -20.89
N HIS A 105 6.17 2.50 -21.28
CA HIS A 105 6.26 3.06 -22.63
C HIS A 105 7.51 3.92 -22.90
N HIS A 106 8.25 4.32 -21.86
CA HIS A 106 9.52 5.06 -22.02
C HIS A 106 10.75 4.14 -22.10
N GLN A 107 10.58 2.81 -21.92
CA GLN A 107 11.66 1.82 -22.00
C GLN A 107 11.54 0.86 -23.20
N ILE A 108 10.65 1.15 -24.16
CA ILE A 108 10.55 0.50 -25.47
C ILE A 108 10.83 1.56 -26.54
#